data_AF-A0A7J3A8I2-F1
#
_entry.id   AF-A0A7J3A8I2-F1
#
_cell.length_a   1.000
_cell.length_b   1.000
_cell.length_c   1.000
_cell.angle_alpha   90.00
_cell.angle_beta   90.00
_cell.angle_gamma   90.00
#
_symmetry.space_group_name_H-M   'P 1'
#
loop_
_entity.id
_entity.type
_entity.pdbx_description
1 polymer ?
#
loop_
_entity_poly.entity_id
_entity_poly.type
_entity_poly.pdbx_seq_one_letter_code
_entity_poly.pdbx_strand_id
1 'polypeptide(L)'
;MQQQTDGKEEKGLDLTSRVYKLVVEHGKEGILQSELWKKLNLTSRDGSRLAIRLEKRGLVKRERVLDNGRWTYKLTPLRLPIQIKSIEQAPCITCGSESKCAPNGVVTPYTCDKLIEWVRQDYIASTKGNAANQ
;
A
#
# COMPACT_ATOMS: atom_id res chain seq x y z
N MET A 1 -40.36 3.50 -15.14
CA MET A 1 -40.16 3.04 -13.75
C MET A 1 -38.80 2.36 -13.66
N GLN A 2 -37.71 3.13 -13.63
CA GLN A 2 -36.37 2.61 -13.38
C GLN A 2 -35.50 3.78 -12.92
N GLN A 3 -34.47 3.49 -12.12
CA GLN A 3 -33.44 4.37 -11.55
C GLN A 3 -33.65 4.73 -10.07
N GLN A 4 -33.45 3.72 -9.22
CA GLN A 4 -32.94 3.88 -7.85
C GLN A 4 -31.82 2.84 -7.66
N THR A 5 -30.62 3.09 -8.21
CA THR A 5 -29.45 2.19 -8.04
C THR A 5 -28.14 2.90 -7.68
N ASP A 6 -28.05 4.23 -7.75
CA ASP A 6 -26.75 4.91 -7.63
C ASP A 6 -26.23 5.05 -6.17
N GLY A 7 -27.10 5.27 -5.19
CA GLY A 7 -26.66 5.53 -3.80
C GLY A 7 -26.15 4.30 -3.01
N LYS A 8 -26.41 3.08 -3.48
CA LYS A 8 -25.98 1.84 -2.80
C LYS A 8 -24.60 1.37 -3.27
N GLU A 9 -24.20 1.71 -4.49
CA GLU A 9 -22.91 1.32 -5.05
C GLU A 9 -21.75 2.17 -4.50
N GLU A 10 -21.99 3.46 -4.24
CA GLU A 10 -20.98 4.40 -3.74
C GLU A 10 -20.48 4.01 -2.32
N LYS A 11 -21.38 3.65 -1.40
CA LYS A 11 -21.01 3.09 -0.08
C LYS A 11 -20.32 1.73 -0.17
N GLY A 12 -20.61 0.93 -1.20
CA GLY A 12 -19.99 -0.38 -1.41
C GLY A 12 -18.56 -0.31 -1.97
N LEU A 13 -18.26 0.74 -2.74
CA LEU A 13 -16.93 1.06 -3.25
C LEU A 13 -15.99 1.51 -2.13
N ASP A 14 -16.47 2.35 -1.20
CA ASP A 14 -15.72 2.76 -0.02
C ASP A 14 -15.28 1.54 0.82
N LEU A 15 -16.21 0.63 1.11
CA LEU A 15 -15.91 -0.55 1.91
C LEU A 15 -14.93 -1.51 1.21
N THR A 16 -15.08 -1.73 -0.09
CA THR A 16 -14.17 -2.60 -0.87
C THR A 16 -12.75 -2.05 -0.85
N SER A 17 -12.60 -0.74 -1.02
CA SER A 17 -11.30 -0.05 -0.98
C SER A 17 -10.68 -0.15 0.42
N ARG A 18 -11.48 0.00 1.48
CA ARG A 18 -11.02 -0.11 2.87
C ARG A 18 -10.53 -1.52 3.21
N VAL A 19 -11.24 -2.56 2.76
CA VAL A 19 -10.79 -3.95 2.88
C VAL A 19 -9.46 -4.17 2.16
N TYR A 20 -9.36 -3.71 0.90
CA TYR A 20 -8.14 -3.87 0.12
C TYR A 20 -6.95 -3.16 0.75
N LYS A 21 -7.15 -1.93 1.24
CA LYS A 21 -6.12 -1.16 1.96
C LYS A 21 -5.58 -1.95 3.16
N LEU A 22 -6.46 -2.52 3.97
CA LEU A 22 -6.06 -3.31 5.14
C LEU A 22 -5.29 -4.59 4.73
N VAL A 23 -5.68 -5.24 3.63
CA VAL A 23 -4.91 -6.39 3.08
C VAL A 23 -3.52 -5.96 2.60
N VAL A 24 -3.42 -4.80 1.95
CA VAL A 24 -2.14 -4.23 1.48
C VAL A 24 -1.22 -3.85 2.64
N GLU A 25 -1.76 -3.32 3.74
CA GLU A 25 -1.00 -2.97 4.94
C GLU A 25 -0.32 -4.20 5.58
N HIS A 26 -0.91 -5.39 5.45
CA HIS A 26 -0.30 -6.65 5.89
C HIS A 26 0.71 -7.23 4.88
N GLY A 27 0.93 -6.54 3.76
CA GLY A 27 1.99 -6.86 2.81
C GLY A 27 1.93 -8.29 2.25
N LYS A 28 3.10 -8.88 2.01
CA LYS A 28 3.23 -10.25 1.50
C LYS A 28 2.83 -11.31 2.54
N GLU A 29 2.87 -10.96 3.82
CA GLU A 29 2.44 -11.86 4.88
C GLU A 29 0.93 -12.10 4.82
N GLY A 30 0.14 -11.15 4.30
CA GLY A 30 -1.30 -11.30 4.16
C GLY A 30 -2.04 -11.36 5.50
N ILE A 31 -3.35 -11.56 5.46
CA ILE A 31 -4.21 -11.56 6.64
C ILE A 31 -5.28 -12.65 6.56
N LEU A 32 -5.60 -13.28 7.69
CA LEU A 32 -6.69 -14.27 7.77
C LEU A 32 -8.05 -13.59 7.63
N GLN A 33 -8.98 -14.20 6.89
CA GLN A 33 -10.36 -13.71 6.74
C GLN A 33 -11.04 -13.47 8.08
N SER A 34 -10.92 -14.43 9.01
CA SER A 34 -11.48 -14.36 10.36
C SER A 34 -11.00 -13.12 11.12
N GLU A 35 -9.73 -12.76 10.99
CA GLU A 35 -9.13 -11.60 11.63
C GLU A 35 -9.53 -10.29 10.91
N LEU A 36 -9.47 -10.29 9.58
CA LEU A 36 -9.81 -9.14 8.75
C LEU A 36 -11.25 -8.67 8.99
N TRP A 37 -12.20 -9.60 9.09
CA TRP A 37 -13.61 -9.28 9.34
C TRP A 37 -13.84 -8.77 10.76
N LYS A 38 -13.12 -9.30 11.76
CA LYS A 38 -13.14 -8.78 13.13
C LYS A 38 -12.64 -7.33 13.18
N LYS A 39 -11.51 -7.02 12.53
CA LYS A 39 -10.95 -5.65 12.48
C LYS A 39 -11.89 -4.65 11.81
N LEU A 40 -12.66 -5.08 10.81
CA LEU A 40 -13.57 -4.22 10.07
C LEU A 40 -15.02 -4.23 10.59
N ASN A 41 -15.28 -4.93 11.70
CA ASN A 41 -16.62 -5.17 12.25
C ASN A 41 -17.62 -5.67 11.19
N LEU A 42 -17.17 -6.59 10.34
CA LEU A 42 -17.97 -7.19 9.27
C LEU A 42 -18.42 -8.60 9.61
N THR A 43 -19.60 -8.97 9.09
CA THR A 43 -20.05 -10.36 9.16
C THR A 43 -19.22 -11.22 8.20
N SER A 44 -19.03 -12.50 8.54
CA SER A 44 -18.34 -13.46 7.66
C SER A 44 -18.99 -13.57 6.28
N ARG A 45 -20.31 -13.36 6.17
CA ARG A 45 -21.06 -13.39 4.91
C ARG A 45 -20.70 -12.22 4.01
N ASP A 46 -20.71 -11.01 4.54
CA ASP A 46 -20.41 -9.80 3.76
C ASP A 46 -18.92 -9.72 3.44
N GLY A 47 -18.06 -10.05 4.40
CA GLY A 47 -16.62 -10.15 4.20
C GLY A 47 -16.25 -11.16 3.11
N SER A 48 -16.84 -12.36 3.13
CA SER A 48 -16.58 -13.37 2.09
C SER A 48 -16.98 -12.89 0.69
N ARG A 49 -18.11 -12.17 0.56
CA ARG A 49 -18.52 -11.57 -0.73
C ARG A 49 -17.51 -10.54 -1.22
N LEU A 50 -16.97 -9.70 -0.32
CA LEU A 50 -15.94 -8.73 -0.66
C LEU A 50 -14.63 -9.40 -1.08
N ALA A 51 -14.20 -10.45 -0.35
CA ALA A 51 -13.01 -11.21 -0.69
C ALA A 51 -13.09 -11.86 -2.08
N ILE A 52 -14.24 -12.47 -2.42
CA ILE A 52 -14.47 -13.04 -3.76
C ILE A 52 -14.44 -11.95 -4.83
N ARG A 53 -15.01 -10.77 -4.56
CA ARG A 53 -14.99 -9.64 -5.50
C ARG A 53 -13.57 -9.13 -5.74
N LEU A 54 -12.76 -9.00 -4.69
CA LEU A 54 -11.35 -8.60 -4.78
C LEU A 54 -10.52 -9.63 -5.55
N GLU A 55 -10.77 -10.92 -5.33
CA GLU A 55 -10.12 -12.03 -6.04
C GLU A 55 -10.47 -12.01 -7.53
N LYS A 56 -11.76 -11.87 -7.88
CA LYS A 56 -12.21 -11.75 -9.28
C LYS A 56 -11.62 -10.55 -10.02
N ARG A 57 -11.33 -9.46 -9.30
CA ARG A 57 -10.66 -8.26 -9.85
C ARG A 57 -9.14 -8.40 -9.93
N GLY A 58 -8.56 -9.53 -9.50
CA GLY A 58 -7.11 -9.75 -9.51
C GLY A 58 -6.35 -8.87 -8.51
N LEU A 59 -7.02 -8.39 -7.46
CA LEU A 59 -6.41 -7.53 -6.44
C LEU A 59 -5.79 -8.35 -5.30
N VAL A 60 -6.41 -9.47 -4.95
CA VAL A 60 -5.97 -10.35 -3.86
C VAL A 60 -5.97 -11.81 -4.30
N LYS A 61 -5.07 -12.60 -3.72
CA LYS A 61 -5.05 -14.05 -3.78
C LYS A 61 -5.65 -14.60 -2.49
N ARG A 62 -6.45 -15.66 -2.59
CA ARG A 62 -6.99 -16.38 -1.43
C ARG A 62 -6.38 -17.77 -1.35
N GLU A 63 -5.81 -18.09 -0.20
CA GLU A 63 -5.20 -19.40 0.06
C GLU A 63 -5.89 -20.05 1.26
N ARG A 64 -6.29 -21.32 1.12
CA ARG A 64 -6.93 -22.05 2.21
C ARG A 64 -5.87 -22.46 3.23
N VAL A 65 -6.05 -22.07 4.48
CA VAL A 65 -5.12 -22.34 5.59
C VAL A 65 -5.87 -22.90 6.78
N LEU A 66 -5.20 -23.73 7.58
CA LEU A 66 -5.73 -24.25 8.84
C LEU A 66 -5.33 -23.30 9.97
N ASP A 67 -6.31 -22.71 10.64
CA ASP A 67 -6.11 -21.82 11.79
C ASP A 67 -6.88 -22.40 12.98
N ASN A 68 -6.17 -22.75 14.06
CA ASN A 68 -6.75 -23.32 15.29
C ASN A 68 -7.75 -24.48 15.03
N GLY A 69 -7.40 -25.40 14.12
CA GLY A 69 -8.24 -26.54 13.76
C GLY A 69 -9.46 -26.22 12.88
N ARG A 70 -9.64 -24.96 12.48
CA ARG A 70 -10.69 -24.52 11.55
C ARG A 70 -10.08 -24.06 10.24
N TRP A 71 -10.65 -24.52 9.14
CA TRP A 71 -10.28 -24.02 7.82
C TRP A 71 -10.74 -22.58 7.64
N THR A 72 -9.81 -21.72 7.25
CA THR A 72 -10.06 -20.33 6.89
C THR A 72 -9.30 -19.99 5.60
N TYR A 73 -9.51 -18.79 5.08
CA TYR A 73 -8.72 -18.29 3.95
C TYR A 73 -7.80 -17.17 4.41
N LYS A 74 -6.59 -17.19 3.89
CA LYS A 74 -5.62 -16.11 3.97
C LYS A 74 -5.71 -15.25 2.71
N LEU A 75 -5.82 -13.94 2.88
CA LEU A 75 -5.82 -12.97 1.78
C LEU A 75 -4.43 -12.35 1.68
N THR A 76 -3.85 -12.40 0.49
CA THR A 76 -2.57 -11.75 0.17
C THR A 76 -2.77 -10.82 -1.03
N PRO A 77 -2.29 -9.57 -0.99
CA PRO A 77 -2.40 -8.68 -2.15
C PRO A 77 -1.57 -9.22 -3.32
N LEU A 78 -2.15 -9.22 -4.52
CA LEU A 78 -1.44 -9.60 -5.75
C LEU A 78 -0.51 -8.49 -6.26
N ARG A 79 -0.89 -7.23 -6.02
CA ARG A 79 -0.08 -6.04 -6.33
C ARG A 79 0.02 -5.17 -5.10
N LEU A 80 1.23 -4.88 -4.68
CA LEU A 80 1.47 -3.87 -3.66
C LEU A 80 1.58 -2.51 -4.35
N PRO A 81 0.90 -1.46 -3.85
CA PRO A 81 1.16 -0.12 -4.33
C PRO A 81 2.62 0.25 -4.05
N ILE A 82 3.23 0.95 -4.99
CA ILE A 82 4.60 1.44 -4.85
C ILE A 82 4.61 2.44 -3.69
N GLN A 83 5.42 2.15 -2.67
CA GLN A 83 5.63 3.11 -1.58
C GLN A 83 6.68 4.10 -2.03
N ILE A 84 6.29 5.37 -2.19
CA ILE A 84 7.20 6.47 -2.58
C ILE A 84 7.80 7.21 -1.39
N LYS A 85 7.58 6.72 -0.16
CA LYS A 85 8.06 7.35 1.08
C LYS A 85 9.57 7.63 1.06
N SER A 86 10.35 6.73 0.47
CA SER A 86 11.81 6.85 0.37
C SER A 86 12.28 8.02 -0.49
N ILE A 87 11.41 8.59 -1.34
CA ILE A 87 11.74 9.72 -2.21
C ILE A 87 10.88 10.95 -1.94
N GLU A 88 9.92 10.88 -1.01
CA GLU A 88 8.94 11.94 -0.78
C GLU A 88 9.59 13.29 -0.40
N GLN A 89 10.73 13.23 0.30
CA GLN A 89 11.50 14.42 0.69
C GLN A 89 12.65 14.74 -0.27
N ALA A 90 12.75 14.02 -1.40
CA ALA A 90 13.83 14.25 -2.34
C ALA A 90 13.68 15.63 -2.98
N PRO A 91 14.73 16.49 -2.92
CA PRO A 91 14.65 17.87 -3.41
C PRO A 91 14.46 17.94 -4.93
N CYS A 92 14.70 16.84 -5.64
CA CYS A 92 14.52 16.72 -7.09
C CYS A 92 13.06 16.79 -7.52
N ILE A 93 12.10 16.28 -6.72
CA ILE A 93 10.68 16.22 -7.09
C ILE A 93 10.08 17.62 -7.27
N THR A 94 10.58 18.60 -6.50
CA THR A 94 10.14 19.99 -6.56
C THR A 94 11.25 20.92 -7.06
N CYS A 95 12.24 20.38 -7.78
CA CYS A 95 13.40 21.16 -8.20
C CYS A 95 13.05 22.05 -9.39
N GLY A 96 13.14 23.37 -9.22
CA GLY A 96 12.93 24.33 -10.32
C GLY A 96 13.94 24.25 -11.47
N SER A 97 15.02 23.46 -11.32
CA SER A 97 16.03 23.23 -12.36
C SER A 97 16.02 21.82 -12.92
N GLU A 98 14.99 21.01 -12.60
CA GLU A 98 14.83 19.63 -13.09
C GLU A 98 14.97 19.53 -14.61
N SER A 99 14.31 20.41 -15.35
CA SER A 99 14.33 20.42 -16.83
C SER A 99 15.70 20.65 -17.47
N LYS A 100 16.67 21.16 -16.70
CA LYS A 100 18.05 21.40 -17.14
C LYS A 100 19.05 20.45 -16.47
N CYS A 101 18.59 19.62 -15.54
CA CYS A 101 19.40 18.69 -14.78
C CYS A 101 19.63 17.41 -15.60
N ALA A 102 20.85 17.19 -16.07
CA ALA A 102 21.21 16.01 -16.85
C ALA A 102 22.63 15.55 -16.52
N PRO A 103 22.97 14.25 -16.70
CA PRO A 103 24.32 13.74 -16.46
C PRO A 103 25.42 14.56 -17.16
N ASN A 104 25.13 15.05 -18.37
CA ASN A 104 26.03 15.87 -19.20
C ASN A 104 25.52 17.31 -19.37
N GLY A 105 24.69 17.81 -18.45
CA GLY A 105 24.06 19.13 -18.51
C GLY A 105 24.86 20.23 -17.81
N VAL A 106 24.41 21.48 -17.98
CA VAL A 106 24.93 22.64 -17.22
C VAL A 106 24.65 22.50 -15.72
N VAL A 107 23.48 21.92 -15.40
CA VAL A 107 23.16 21.43 -14.06
C VAL A 107 23.26 19.91 -14.11
N THR A 108 24.00 19.31 -13.19
CA THR A 108 24.23 17.87 -13.15
C THR A 108 23.88 17.29 -11.78
N PRO A 109 23.27 16.08 -11.73
CA PRO A 109 22.98 15.43 -10.46
C PRO A 109 24.25 15.05 -9.69
N TYR A 110 25.39 14.86 -10.37
CA TYR A 110 26.63 14.38 -9.74
C TYR A 110 27.28 15.39 -8.79
N THR A 111 27.03 16.68 -8.99
CA THR A 111 27.60 17.77 -8.17
C THR A 111 26.50 18.64 -7.56
N CYS A 112 25.30 18.10 -7.40
CA CYS A 112 24.15 18.84 -6.87
C CYS A 112 24.17 18.88 -5.35
N ASP A 113 24.47 20.04 -4.75
CA ASP A 113 24.55 20.21 -3.29
C ASP A 113 23.26 19.81 -2.56
N LYS A 114 22.09 20.16 -3.15
CA LYS A 114 20.78 19.79 -2.57
C LYS A 114 20.62 18.29 -2.47
N LEU A 115 21.02 17.56 -3.51
CA LEU A 115 20.92 16.11 -3.57
C LEU A 115 21.91 15.47 -2.60
N ILE A 116 23.16 15.96 -2.57
CA ILE A 116 24.20 15.48 -1.65
C ILE A 116 23.74 15.62 -0.19
N GLU A 117 23.19 16.79 0.17
CA GLU A 117 22.75 17.02 1.54
C GLU A 117 21.54 16.17 1.91
N TRP A 118 20.58 16.01 1.00
CA TRP A 118 19.44 15.12 1.23
C TRP A 118 19.88 13.66 1.44
N VAL A 119 20.76 13.13 0.58
CA VAL A 119 21.29 11.76 0.73
C VAL A 119 22.02 11.59 2.06
N ARG A 120 22.82 12.58 2.48
CA ARG A 120 23.50 12.57 3.77
C ARG A 120 22.50 12.50 4.93
N GLN A 121 21.46 13.34 4.91
CA GLN A 121 20.44 13.38 5.95
C GLN A 121 19.65 12.07 6.03
N ASP A 122 19.23 11.53 4.87
CA ASP A 122 18.51 10.26 4.78
C ASP A 122 19.37 9.08 5.31
N TYR A 123 20.66 9.07 4.97
CA TYR A 123 21.61 8.08 5.49
C TYR A 123 21.78 8.18 7.02
N ILE A 124 21.88 9.39 7.57
CA ILE A 124 21.97 9.59 9.02
C ILE A 124 20.67 9.16 9.72
N ALA A 125 19.51 9.46 9.13
CA ALA A 125 18.22 9.06 9.67
C ALA A 125 18.06 7.52 9.69
N SER A 126 18.44 6.85 8.61
CA SER A 126 18.37 5.38 8.50
C SER A 126 19.33 4.66 9.46
N THR A 127 20.50 5.23 9.73
CA THR A 127 21.46 4.67 10.70
C THR A 127 21.03 4.88 12.15
N LYS A 128 20.45 6.03 12.50
CA LYS A 128 19.92 6.30 13.85
C LYS A 128 18.67 5.48 14.18
N GLY A 129 17.79 5.23 13.20
CA GLY A 129 16.63 4.36 13.37
C GLY A 129 16.99 2.89 13.70
N ASN A 130 18.17 2.43 13.28
CA ASN A 130 18.68 1.09 13.60
C ASN A 130 19.38 1.00 14.96
N ALA A 131 19.80 2.12 15.55
CA ALA A 131 20.46 2.17 16.86
C ALA A 131 19.47 2.27 18.04
N ALA A 132 18.23 2.69 17.80
CA ALA A 132 17.18 2.78 18.83
C ALA A 132 16.35 1.48 19.01
N ASN A 133 16.65 0.44 18.21
CA ASN A 133 15.98 -0.86 18.23
C ASN A 133 16.95 -2.02 18.58
N GLN A 134 18.04 -1.73 19.30
CA GLN A 134 18.92 -2.73 19.93
C GLN A 134 18.96 -2.52 21.44
#